data_AF-R1GAM7-F1
#
_entry.id   AF-R1GAM7-F1
#
_cell.length_a   1.000
_cell.length_b   1.000
_cell.length_c   1.000
_cell.angle_alpha   90.00
_cell.angle_beta   90.00
_cell.angle_gamma   90.00
#
_symmetry.space_group_name_H-M   'P 1'
#
loop_
_entity.id
_entity.type
_entity.pdbx_description
1 polymer ?
#
loop_
_entity_poly.entity_id
_entity_poly.type
_entity_poly.pdbx_seq_one_letter_code
_entity_poly.pdbx_strand_id
1 'polypeptide(L)'
;MSAFTALKKSFQENYGTVYLEAAYKRPKLLATVVFAFQAILLGFTASGCIIFASNILVAAGRTATEWEKRGIAIFVITFVTILHTFFPKLGVRGMNFIGLIKIFTLLFIVVTGWVVLSGGVSKIEDPHASFRNAFAGSATSGNLYATALFKVLNSYAG
;
A
#
# COMPACT_ATOMS: atom_id res chain seq x y z
N MET A 1 24.72 -7.63 -29.37
CA MET A 1 23.92 -6.88 -28.37
C MET A 1 22.41 -7.11 -28.58
N SER A 2 21.96 -8.37 -28.61
CA SER A 2 20.55 -8.75 -28.92
C SER A 2 20.06 -9.87 -27.99
N ALA A 3 20.91 -10.87 -27.71
CA ALA A 3 20.58 -11.97 -26.80
C ALA A 3 20.34 -11.53 -25.34
N PHE A 4 21.12 -10.59 -24.81
CA PHE A 4 20.97 -10.14 -23.41
C PHE A 4 19.72 -9.26 -23.22
N THR A 5 19.33 -8.51 -24.24
CA THR A 5 18.10 -7.70 -24.24
C THR A 5 16.86 -8.59 -24.39
N ALA A 6 16.93 -9.64 -25.20
CA ALA A 6 15.89 -10.66 -25.30
C ALA A 6 15.75 -11.48 -24.01
N LEU A 7 16.88 -11.82 -23.36
CA LEU A 7 16.90 -12.52 -22.07
C LEU A 7 16.35 -11.65 -20.94
N LYS A 8 16.68 -10.35 -20.93
CA LYS A 8 16.12 -9.38 -19.96
C LYS A 8 14.62 -9.17 -20.16
N LYS A 9 14.15 -9.18 -21.42
CA LYS A 9 12.73 -9.08 -21.77
C LYS A 9 11.95 -10.35 -21.39
N SER A 10 12.52 -11.54 -21.64
CA SER A 10 11.92 -12.81 -21.24
C SER A 10 11.96 -13.04 -19.73
N PHE A 11 12.95 -12.51 -19.02
CA PHE A 11 12.96 -12.46 -17.56
C PHE A 11 11.84 -11.51 -17.08
N GLN A 12 11.84 -10.24 -17.50
CA GLN A 12 10.89 -9.21 -17.04
C GLN A 12 9.41 -9.52 -17.30
N GLU A 13 9.05 -10.25 -18.35
CA GLU A 13 7.66 -10.59 -18.65
C GLU A 13 7.07 -11.76 -17.82
N ASN A 14 7.89 -12.61 -17.17
CA ASN A 14 7.46 -13.99 -16.86
C ASN A 14 7.58 -14.49 -15.40
N TYR A 15 8.02 -13.68 -14.43
CA TYR A 15 8.43 -14.23 -13.11
C TYR A 15 7.34 -14.89 -12.26
N GLY A 16 6.07 -14.47 -12.33
CA GLY A 16 5.02 -15.02 -11.47
C GLY A 16 4.23 -16.14 -12.14
N THR A 17 3.72 -15.85 -13.33
CA THR A 17 2.76 -16.69 -14.05
C THR A 17 3.43 -17.87 -14.75
N VAL A 18 4.60 -17.68 -15.36
CA VAL A 18 5.31 -18.76 -16.08
C VAL A 18 5.96 -19.76 -15.13
N TYR A 19 6.42 -19.33 -13.94
CA TYR A 19 6.91 -20.25 -12.93
C TYR A 19 5.80 -21.14 -12.36
N LEU A 20 4.61 -20.58 -12.11
CA LEU A 20 3.44 -21.34 -11.68
C LEU A 20 2.96 -22.31 -12.78
N GLU A 21 3.00 -21.91 -14.06
CA GLU A 21 2.66 -22.78 -15.19
C GLU A 21 3.70 -23.89 -15.43
N ALA A 22 4.97 -23.65 -15.15
CA ALA A 22 6.02 -24.66 -15.22
C ALA A 22 5.88 -25.70 -14.08
N ALA A 23 5.50 -25.27 -12.88
CA ALA A 23 5.34 -26.13 -11.71
C ALA A 23 4.00 -26.89 -11.67
N TYR A 24 2.89 -26.26 -12.05
CA TYR A 24 1.54 -26.86 -12.06
C TYR A 24 1.01 -27.01 -13.49
N LYS A 25 1.28 -28.16 -14.10
CA LYS A 25 0.91 -28.43 -15.50
C LYS A 25 -0.59 -28.67 -15.74
N ARG A 26 -1.36 -29.04 -14.70
CA ARG A 26 -2.81 -29.31 -14.80
C ARG A 26 -3.55 -28.99 -13.50
N PRO A 27 -4.76 -28.42 -13.56
CA PRO A 27 -5.42 -27.85 -14.74
C PRO A 27 -4.77 -26.52 -15.17
N LYS A 28 -4.62 -26.32 -16.49
CA LYS A 28 -3.97 -25.14 -17.08
C LYS A 28 -4.68 -23.86 -16.59
N LEU A 29 -3.91 -22.84 -16.22
CA LEU A 29 -4.35 -21.50 -15.81
C LEU A 29 -5.07 -21.39 -14.44
N LEU A 30 -5.53 -22.48 -13.82
CA LEU A 30 -6.28 -22.38 -12.57
C LEU A 30 -5.41 -21.91 -11.38
N ALA A 31 -4.20 -22.46 -11.21
CA ALA A 31 -3.28 -22.03 -10.16
C ALA A 31 -2.88 -20.54 -10.33
N THR A 32 -2.62 -20.13 -11.57
CA THR A 32 -2.28 -18.75 -11.94
C THR A 32 -3.44 -17.78 -11.70
N VAL A 33 -4.67 -18.15 -12.10
CA VAL A 33 -5.87 -17.33 -11.91
C VAL A 33 -6.25 -17.21 -10.43
N VAL A 34 -6.19 -18.30 -9.67
CA VAL A 34 -6.47 -18.27 -8.22
C VAL A 34 -5.44 -17.44 -7.47
N PHE A 35 -4.14 -17.59 -7.81
CA PHE A 35 -3.08 -16.77 -7.22
C PHE A 35 -3.25 -15.29 -7.56
N ALA A 36 -3.51 -14.96 -8.83
CA ALA A 36 -3.74 -13.59 -9.27
C ALA A 36 -4.99 -12.98 -8.60
N PHE A 37 -6.09 -13.73 -8.53
CA PHE A 37 -7.34 -13.31 -7.88
C PHE A 37 -7.10 -13.03 -6.39
N GLN A 38 -6.44 -13.95 -5.67
CA GLN A 38 -6.11 -13.78 -4.25
C GLN A 38 -5.16 -12.60 -4.01
N ALA A 39 -4.13 -12.45 -4.84
CA ALA A 39 -3.16 -11.37 -4.70
C ALA A 39 -3.79 -10.00 -4.98
N ILE A 40 -4.53 -9.87 -6.07
CA ILE A 40 -5.03 -8.57 -6.57
C ILE A 40 -6.29 -8.12 -5.83
N LEU A 41 -7.29 -8.99 -5.69
CA LEU A 41 -8.58 -8.59 -5.12
C LEU A 41 -8.59 -8.63 -3.60
N LEU A 42 -8.01 -9.68 -3.01
CA LEU A 42 -8.15 -9.94 -1.58
C LEU A 42 -6.96 -9.42 -0.75
N GLY A 43 -5.76 -9.38 -1.32
CA GLY A 43 -4.56 -8.91 -0.61
C GLY A 43 -4.49 -7.39 -0.51
N PHE A 44 -4.19 -6.73 -1.64
CA PHE A 44 -3.87 -5.30 -1.64
C PHE A 44 -5.10 -4.40 -1.50
N THR A 45 -6.16 -4.70 -2.26
CA THR A 45 -7.35 -3.85 -2.29
C THR A 45 -8.12 -3.88 -0.98
N ALA A 46 -8.36 -5.07 -0.41
CA ALA A 46 -9.09 -5.20 0.86
C ALA A 46 -8.35 -4.55 2.04
N SER A 47 -7.02 -4.74 2.13
CA SER A 47 -6.19 -4.09 3.14
C SER A 47 -6.26 -2.56 3.01
N GLY A 48 -6.15 -2.03 1.79
CA GLY A 48 -6.29 -0.60 1.52
C GLY A 48 -7.63 -0.02 1.97
N CYS A 49 -8.74 -0.71 1.69
CA CYS A 49 -10.08 -0.29 2.12
C CYS A 49 -10.25 -0.30 3.65
N ILE A 50 -9.68 -1.29 4.35
CA ILE A 50 -9.70 -1.33 5.82
C ILE A 50 -8.89 -0.18 6.42
N ILE A 51 -7.71 0.10 5.87
CA ILE A 51 -6.87 1.24 6.30
C ILE A 51 -7.61 2.56 6.06
N PHE A 52 -8.26 2.72 4.90
CA PHE A 52 -9.09 3.89 4.60
C PHE A 52 -10.22 4.06 5.63
N ALA A 53 -10.97 2.99 5.90
CA ALA A 53 -12.05 3.00 6.90
C ALA A 53 -11.53 3.37 8.30
N SER A 54 -10.38 2.83 8.71
CA SER A 54 -9.79 3.18 10.00
C SER A 54 -9.37 4.65 10.07
N ASN A 55 -8.78 5.19 9.01
CA ASN A 55 -8.31 6.58 8.99
C ASN A 55 -9.47 7.59 8.98
N ILE A 56 -10.54 7.34 8.22
CA ILE A 56 -11.69 8.25 8.18
C ILE A 56 -12.42 8.29 9.53
N LEU A 57 -12.49 7.16 10.23
CA LEU A 57 -13.12 7.06 11.55
C LEU A 57 -12.29 7.77 12.63
N VAL A 58 -10.95 7.63 12.57
CA VAL A 58 -10.04 8.38 13.42
C VAL A 58 -10.15 9.89 13.16
N ALA A 59 -10.24 10.31 11.89
CA ALA A 59 -10.44 11.71 11.53
C ALA A 59 -11.79 12.26 12.02
N ALA A 60 -12.82 11.41 12.12
CA ALA A 60 -14.11 11.73 12.69
C ALA A 60 -14.14 11.68 14.24
N GLY A 61 -13.00 11.43 14.89
CA GLY A 61 -12.91 11.34 16.34
C GLY A 61 -13.60 10.11 16.95
N ARG A 62 -13.84 9.06 16.15
CA ARG A 62 -14.53 7.84 16.58
C ARG A 62 -13.60 6.63 16.60
N THR A 63 -13.69 5.86 17.67
CA THR A 63 -13.05 4.54 17.76
C THR A 63 -14.00 3.48 17.21
N ALA A 64 -13.79 3.08 15.97
CA ALA A 64 -14.61 2.07 15.33
C ALA A 64 -14.22 0.64 15.72
N THR A 65 -15.23 -0.20 15.92
CA THR A 65 -15.12 -1.65 16.05
C THR A 65 -14.60 -2.30 14.76
N GLU A 66 -14.10 -3.53 14.85
CA GLU A 66 -13.61 -4.25 13.66
C GLU A 66 -14.69 -4.42 12.58
N TRP A 67 -15.94 -4.69 13.00
CA TRP A 67 -17.04 -4.91 12.07
C TRP A 67 -17.46 -3.63 11.35
N GLU A 68 -17.42 -2.48 12.02
CA GLU A 68 -17.67 -1.18 11.36
C GLU A 68 -16.62 -0.89 10.28
N LYS A 69 -15.34 -1.12 10.58
CA LYS A 69 -14.25 -0.95 9.59
C LYS A 69 -14.43 -1.87 8.40
N ARG A 70 -14.77 -3.15 8.63
CA ARG A 70 -15.02 -4.13 7.57
C ARG A 70 -16.24 -3.78 6.74
N GLY A 71 -17.33 -3.33 7.36
CA GLY A 71 -18.55 -2.90 6.68
C GLY A 71 -18.29 -1.72 5.74
N ILE A 72 -17.57 -0.70 6.22
CA ILE A 72 -17.16 0.44 5.40
C ILE A 72 -16.22 -0.02 4.28
N ALA A 73 -15.27 -0.90 4.57
CA ALA A 73 -14.35 -1.41 3.55
C ALA A 73 -15.07 -2.16 2.42
N ILE A 74 -16.05 -3.01 2.75
CA ILE A 74 -16.89 -3.72 1.77
C ILE A 74 -17.70 -2.72 0.94
N PHE A 75 -18.32 -1.72 1.58
CA PHE A 75 -19.05 -0.69 0.86
C PHE A 75 -18.16 0.06 -0.13
N VAL A 76 -16.96 0.48 0.30
CA VAL A 76 -16.01 1.23 -0.53
C VAL A 76 -15.55 0.41 -1.73
N ILE A 77 -15.15 -0.85 -1.55
CA ILE A 77 -14.68 -1.68 -2.67
C ILE A 77 -15.80 -1.97 -3.67
N THR A 78 -17.03 -2.22 -3.21
CA THR A 78 -18.19 -2.41 -4.09
C THR A 78 -18.51 -1.14 -4.86
N PHE A 79 -18.53 0.01 -4.19
CA PHE A 79 -18.79 1.30 -4.83
C PHE A 79 -17.75 1.62 -5.91
N VAL A 80 -16.46 1.48 -5.60
CA VAL A 80 -15.37 1.76 -6.55
C VAL A 80 -15.43 0.82 -7.74
N THR A 81 -15.75 -0.45 -7.52
CA THR A 81 -15.92 -1.45 -8.58
C THR A 81 -17.06 -1.06 -9.52
N ILE A 82 -18.25 -0.77 -8.97
CA ILE A 82 -19.42 -0.32 -9.75
C ILE A 82 -19.08 0.95 -10.54
N LEU A 83 -18.45 1.93 -9.91
CA LEU A 83 -18.09 3.19 -10.55
C LEU A 83 -17.16 2.98 -11.75
N HIS A 84 -16.16 2.10 -11.63
CA HIS A 84 -15.26 1.80 -12.74
C HIS A 84 -15.90 0.93 -13.81
N THR A 85 -16.82 0.03 -13.45
CA THR A 85 -17.55 -0.81 -14.41
C THR A 85 -18.49 0.01 -15.28
N PHE A 86 -19.28 0.91 -14.70
CA PHE A 86 -20.29 1.68 -15.44
C PHE A 86 -19.78 3.02 -15.98
N PHE A 87 -18.82 3.66 -15.30
CA PHE A 87 -18.32 4.99 -15.65
C PHE A 87 -16.78 5.05 -15.65
N PRO A 88 -16.10 4.25 -16.50
CA PRO A 88 -14.63 4.13 -16.47
C PRO A 88 -13.90 5.46 -16.66
N LYS A 89 -14.42 6.37 -17.51
CA LYS A 89 -13.83 7.70 -17.71
C LYS A 89 -13.86 8.55 -16.45
N LEU A 90 -14.95 8.48 -15.68
CA LEU A 90 -15.06 9.18 -14.39
C LEU A 90 -14.16 8.52 -13.34
N GLY A 91 -14.08 7.19 -13.33
CA GLY A 91 -13.17 6.44 -12.46
C GLY A 91 -11.71 6.85 -12.64
N VAL A 92 -11.23 6.88 -13.90
CA VAL A 92 -9.85 7.30 -14.21
C VAL A 92 -9.60 8.75 -13.82
N ARG A 93 -10.55 9.67 -14.10
CA ARG A 93 -10.40 11.07 -13.71
C ARG A 93 -10.35 11.24 -12.18
N GLY A 94 -11.19 10.50 -11.45
CA GLY A 94 -11.18 10.47 -9.99
C GLY A 94 -9.88 9.91 -9.41
N MET A 95 -9.37 8.83 -10.00
CA MET A 95 -8.08 8.23 -9.62
C MET A 95 -6.92 9.22 -9.79
N ASN A 96 -6.87 9.95 -10.92
CA ASN A 96 -5.85 10.98 -11.12
C ASN A 96 -5.94 12.10 -10.08
N PHE A 97 -7.16 12.52 -9.72
CA PHE A 97 -7.37 13.54 -8.70
C PHE A 97 -6.91 13.07 -7.30
N ILE A 98 -7.26 11.84 -6.90
CA ILE A 98 -6.78 11.26 -5.64
C ILE A 98 -5.24 11.09 -5.67
N GLY A 99 -4.68 10.73 -6.82
CA GLY A 99 -3.22 10.67 -7.01
C GLY A 99 -2.54 12.01 -6.78
N LEU A 100 -3.13 13.10 -7.27
CA LEU A 100 -2.63 14.46 -7.01
C LEU A 100 -2.66 14.79 -5.51
N ILE A 101 -3.76 14.48 -4.82
CA ILE A 101 -3.87 14.67 -3.37
C ILE A 101 -2.77 13.88 -2.63
N LYS A 102 -2.52 12.63 -3.03
CA LYS A 102 -1.45 11.81 -2.43
C LYS A 102 -0.09 12.48 -2.55
N ILE A 103 0.26 13.00 -3.73
CA ILE A 103 1.53 13.70 -3.96
C ILE A 103 1.61 14.96 -3.09
N PHE A 104 0.54 15.76 -3.05
CA PHE A 104 0.48 16.96 -2.22
C PHE A 104 0.65 16.65 -0.73
N THR A 105 -0.01 15.61 -0.21
CA THR A 105 0.13 15.18 1.18
C THR A 105 1.55 14.75 1.51
N LEU A 106 2.23 14.01 0.62
CA LEU A 106 3.62 13.63 0.83
C LEU A 106 4.55 14.84 0.86
N LEU A 107 4.36 15.79 -0.07
CA LEU A 107 5.12 17.04 -0.09
C LEU A 107 4.88 17.85 1.19
N PHE A 108 3.63 17.94 1.63
CA PHE A 108 3.26 18.61 2.87
C PHE A 108 3.95 17.99 4.09
N ILE A 109 4.00 16.65 4.18
CA ILE A 109 4.74 15.95 5.26
C ILE A 109 6.24 16.30 5.22
N VAL A 110 6.86 16.35 4.03
CA VAL A 110 8.28 16.72 3.91
C VAL A 110 8.53 18.16 4.37
N VAL A 111 7.71 19.10 3.90
CA VAL A 111 7.84 20.53 4.24
C VAL A 111 7.61 20.75 5.73
N THR A 112 6.57 20.17 6.31
CA THR A 112 6.31 20.26 7.76
C THR A 112 7.44 19.67 8.59
N GLY A 113 8.08 18.57 8.12
CA GLY A 113 9.30 18.04 8.73
C GLY A 113 10.44 19.06 8.78
N TRP A 114 10.71 19.76 7.68
CA TRP A 114 11.72 20.83 7.68
C TRP A 114 11.36 22.01 8.58
N VAL A 115 10.09 22.41 8.60
CA VAL A 115 9.60 23.50 9.47
C VAL A 115 9.75 23.14 10.95
N VAL A 116 9.48 21.89 11.32
CA VAL A 116 9.70 21.41 12.69
C VAL A 116 11.20 21.48 13.01
N LEU A 117 12.06 20.95 12.13
CA LEU A 117 13.50 20.90 12.35
C LEU A 117 14.17 22.28 12.40
N SER A 118 13.62 23.29 11.73
CA SER A 118 14.13 24.66 11.82
C SER A 118 13.70 25.40 13.10
N GLY A 119 12.95 24.75 13.99
CA GLY A 119 12.40 25.38 15.19
C GLY A 119 11.17 26.26 14.92
N GLY A 120 10.53 26.12 13.75
CA GLY A 120 9.36 26.91 13.36
C GLY A 120 8.07 26.55 14.13
N VAL A 121 8.10 25.55 15.01
CA VAL A 121 6.95 25.10 15.81
C VAL A 121 7.30 25.16 17.29
N SER A 122 6.86 26.22 17.98
CA SER A 122 7.15 26.47 19.40
C SER A 122 6.59 25.43 20.37
N LYS A 123 5.59 24.66 19.94
CA LYS A 123 5.01 23.55 20.73
C LYS A 123 5.97 22.36 20.87
N ILE A 124 6.98 22.27 20.02
CA ILE A 124 7.95 21.17 20.02
C ILE A 124 9.20 21.68 20.73
N GLU A 125 9.39 21.26 21.99
CA GLU A 125 10.49 21.72 22.83
C GLU A 125 11.87 21.30 22.28
N ASP A 126 11.95 20.12 21.66
CA ASP A 126 13.19 19.60 21.10
C ASP A 126 12.99 18.97 19.71
N PRO A 127 13.13 19.77 18.64
CA PRO A 127 12.99 19.29 17.27
C PRO A 127 13.98 18.19 16.85
N HIS A 128 15.11 18.05 17.54
CA HIS A 128 16.18 17.11 17.17
C HIS A 128 16.21 15.83 18.01
N ALA A 129 15.24 15.66 18.94
CA ALA A 129 15.20 14.53 19.86
C ALA A 129 15.29 13.16 19.17
N SER A 130 14.62 12.99 18.03
CA SER A 130 14.61 11.73 17.27
C SER A 130 15.97 11.30 16.71
N PHE A 131 16.94 12.22 16.55
CA PHE A 131 18.23 11.92 15.93
C PHE A 131 19.34 11.53 16.91
N ARG A 132 19.23 11.93 18.19
CA ARG A 132 20.30 11.67 19.17
C ARG A 132 20.38 10.22 19.60
N ASN A 133 19.23 9.56 19.76
CA ASN A 133 19.12 8.18 20.24
C ASN A 133 18.06 7.41 19.44
N ALA A 134 18.18 7.40 18.11
CA ALA A 134 17.14 6.88 17.20
C ALA A 134 16.74 5.41 17.46
N PHE A 135 17.64 4.61 18.04
CA PHE A 135 17.39 3.19 18.34
C PHE A 135 17.03 2.92 19.81
N ALA A 136 17.00 3.93 20.68
CA ALA A 136 16.63 3.73 22.07
C ALA A 136 15.21 3.16 22.19
N GLY A 137 15.04 2.10 22.97
CA GLY A 137 13.75 1.40 23.10
C GLY A 137 13.36 0.51 21.92
N SER A 138 14.27 0.26 20.97
CA SER A 138 14.01 -0.67 19.87
C SER A 138 13.78 -2.09 20.37
N ALA A 139 12.94 -2.83 19.65
CA ALA A 139 12.68 -4.23 19.95
C ALA A 139 13.96 -5.07 19.87
N THR A 140 14.04 -6.14 20.67
CA THR A 140 15.15 -7.12 20.65
C THR A 140 14.76 -8.46 20.05
N SER A 141 13.47 -8.69 19.79
CA SER A 141 12.99 -9.95 19.22
C SER A 141 13.05 -9.97 17.70
N GLY A 142 13.58 -11.06 17.12
CA GLY A 142 13.60 -11.24 15.65
C GLY A 142 12.23 -11.21 14.99
N ASN A 143 11.18 -11.70 15.67
CA ASN A 143 9.81 -11.71 15.16
C ASN A 143 9.26 -10.29 14.87
N LEU A 144 9.53 -9.34 15.77
CA LEU A 144 9.09 -7.94 15.57
C LEU A 144 9.84 -7.28 14.42
N TYR A 145 11.14 -7.55 14.24
CA TYR A 145 11.89 -7.09 13.07
C TYR A 145 11.38 -7.71 11.77
N ALA A 146 11.08 -9.01 11.75
CA ALA A 146 10.50 -9.67 10.59
C ALA A 146 9.16 -9.02 10.20
N THR A 147 8.28 -8.79 11.19
CA THR A 147 6.99 -8.11 10.97
C THR A 147 7.18 -6.67 10.47
N ALA A 148 8.13 -5.92 11.02
CA ALA A 148 8.44 -4.57 10.55
C ALA A 148 8.96 -4.58 9.10
N LEU A 149 9.84 -5.52 8.76
CA LEU A 149 10.35 -5.69 7.40
C LEU A 149 9.22 -6.01 6.43
N PHE A 150 8.29 -6.89 6.77
CA PHE A 150 7.12 -7.16 5.92
C PHE A 150 6.27 -5.91 5.66
N LYS A 151 6.08 -5.04 6.68
CA LYS A 151 5.37 -3.76 6.50
C LYS A 151 6.12 -2.82 5.56
N VAL A 152 7.46 -2.75 5.69
CA VAL A 152 8.30 -1.94 4.78
C VAL A 152 8.20 -2.48 3.35
N LEU A 153 8.37 -3.79 3.15
CA LEU A 153 8.24 -4.41 1.82
C LEU A 153 6.86 -4.12 1.19
N ASN A 154 5.78 -4.21 1.99
CA ASN A 154 4.44 -3.90 1.52
C ASN A 154 4.26 -2.42 1.12
N SER A 155 5.04 -1.49 1.67
CA SER A 155 4.98 -0.07 1.30
C SER A 155 5.61 0.24 -0.06
N TYR A 156 6.50 -0.63 -0.55
CA TYR A 156 7.14 -0.56 -1.86
C TYR A 156 6.54 -1.51 -2.90
N ALA A 157 5.53 -2.31 -2.51
CA ALA A 157 4.78 -3.13 -3.44
C ALA A 157 4.00 -2.23 -4.41
N GLY A 158 4.11 -2.53 -5.71
CA GLY A 158 3.44 -1.83 -6.80
C GLY A 158 2.13 -2.46 -7.20
#